data_AF-A0A969WRP2-F1
#
_entry.id   AF-A0A969WRP2-F1
#
_cell.length_a   1.000
_cell.length_b   1.000
_cell.length_c   1.000
_cell.angle_alpha   90.00
_cell.angle_beta   90.00
_cell.angle_gamma   90.00
#
_symmetry.space_group_name_H-M   'P 1'
#
loop_
_entity.id
_entity.type
_entity.pdbx_description
1 polymer ?
#
loop_
_entity_poly.entity_id
_entity_poly.type
_entity_poly.pdbx_seq_one_letter_code
_entity_poly.pdbx_strand_id
1 'polypeptide(L)'
;MNKNKIISGTIGVLIGYTLFILLIDFLSKPINIPLAFKPIESMQTYFFSFVFTMGAVGWILGSLLLIAVLTLFYFIGVWVYNLIFKNVR
;
A
#
# COMPACT_ATOMS: atom_id res chain seq x y z
N MET A 1 19.07 -12.17 -17.84
CA MET A 1 18.13 -11.06 -17.56
C MET A 1 18.54 -10.43 -16.23
N ASN A 2 18.91 -9.14 -16.21
CA ASN A 2 19.47 -8.49 -15.01
C ASN A 2 18.46 -8.54 -13.85
N LYS A 3 18.77 -9.30 -12.80
CA LYS A 3 17.93 -9.48 -11.61
C LYS A 3 17.44 -8.15 -11.03
N ASN A 4 18.26 -7.10 -11.11
CA ASN A 4 17.92 -5.75 -10.64
C ASN A 4 16.76 -5.10 -11.39
N LYS A 5 16.58 -5.35 -12.71
CA LYS A 5 15.46 -4.81 -13.49
C LYS A 5 14.13 -5.44 -13.09
N ILE A 6 14.15 -6.73 -12.76
CA ILE A 6 12.95 -7.47 -12.32
C ILE A 6 12.53 -6.95 -10.93
N ILE A 7 13.48 -6.82 -10.01
CA ILE A 7 13.22 -6.32 -8.65
C ILE A 7 12.67 -4.90 -8.68
N SER A 8 13.27 -3.98 -9.46
CA SER A 8 12.77 -2.61 -9.58
C SER A 8 11.39 -2.54 -10.23
N GLY A 9 11.13 -3.39 -11.21
CA GLY A 9 9.81 -3.50 -11.85
C GLY A 9 8.73 -3.97 -10.87
N THR A 10 8.99 -5.03 -10.11
CA THR A 10 8.05 -5.57 -9.11
C THR A 10 7.75 -4.56 -8.00
N ILE A 11 8.77 -3.85 -7.51
CA ILE A 11 8.58 -2.78 -6.51
C ILE A 11 7.71 -1.66 -7.09
N GLY A 12 7.96 -1.25 -8.34
CA GLY A 12 7.15 -0.23 -9.02
C GLY A 12 5.68 -0.64 -9.18
N VAL A 13 5.42 -1.90 -9.53
CA VAL A 13 4.05 -2.44 -9.62
C VAL A 13 3.37 -2.44 -8.25
N LEU A 14 4.07 -2.86 -7.20
CA LEU A 14 3.52 -2.85 -5.82
C LEU A 14 3.17 -1.42 -5.37
N ILE A 15 4.07 -0.45 -5.58
CA ILE A 15 3.82 0.95 -5.24
C ILE A 15 2.64 1.52 -6.04
N GLY A 16 2.62 1.27 -7.36
CA GLY A 16 1.54 1.73 -8.23
C GLY A 16 0.18 1.15 -7.83
N TYR A 17 0.15 -0.13 -7.44
CA TYR A 17 -1.06 -0.79 -6.95
C TYR A 17 -1.56 -0.18 -5.64
N THR A 18 -0.65 0.12 -4.69
CA THR A 18 -1.02 0.81 -3.44
C THR A 18 -1.57 2.21 -3.70
N LEU A 19 -0.92 3.00 -4.56
CA LEU A 19 -1.38 4.34 -4.90
C LEU A 19 -2.77 4.31 -5.57
N PHE A 20 -3.00 3.35 -6.45
CA PHE A 20 -4.28 3.16 -7.12
C PHE A 20 -5.41 2.87 -6.12
N ILE A 21 -5.16 2.02 -5.12
CA ILE A 21 -6.14 1.69 -4.08
C ILE A 21 -6.39 2.87 -3.15
N LEU A 22 -5.35 3.62 -2.76
CA LEU A 22 -5.52 4.86 -2.00
C LEU A 22 -6.34 5.90 -2.77
N LEU A 23 -6.15 5.99 -4.08
CA LEU A 23 -6.92 6.88 -4.95
C LEU A 23 -8.39 6.46 -5.03
N ILE A 24 -8.67 5.17 -5.18
CA ILE A 24 -10.04 4.64 -5.08
C ILE A 24 -10.64 4.96 -3.73
N ASP A 25 -9.94 4.69 -2.61
CA ASP A 25 -10.43 4.96 -1.25
C ASP A 25 -10.75 6.45 -1.06
N PHE A 26 -9.94 7.35 -1.63
CA PHE A 26 -10.17 8.78 -1.59
C PHE A 26 -11.42 9.19 -2.38
N LEU A 27 -11.59 8.66 -3.61
CA LEU A 27 -12.75 8.99 -4.46
C LEU A 27 -14.06 8.33 -3.99
N SER A 28 -13.99 7.24 -3.24
CA SER A 28 -15.16 6.44 -2.83
C SER A 28 -15.87 6.98 -1.58
N LYS A 29 -15.28 7.95 -0.88
CA LYS A 29 -15.86 8.47 0.38
C LYS A 29 -16.90 9.57 0.12
N PRO A 30 -18.08 9.51 0.77
CA PRO A 30 -19.08 10.57 0.67
C PRO A 30 -18.57 11.88 1.31
N ILE A 31 -19.00 13.02 0.75
CA ILE A 31 -18.47 14.39 0.96
C ILE A 31 -18.42 14.86 2.43
N ASN A 32 -19.10 14.18 3.35
CA ASN A 32 -19.41 14.72 4.69
C ASN A 32 -18.73 13.97 5.85
N ILE A 33 -17.78 13.06 5.58
CA ILE A 33 -17.09 12.30 6.63
C ILE A 33 -15.66 12.82 6.76
N PRO A 34 -15.17 13.18 7.97
CA PRO A 34 -13.77 13.52 8.16
C PRO A 34 -12.89 12.36 7.69
N LEU A 35 -11.88 12.68 6.87
CA LEU A 35 -10.86 11.74 6.41
C LEU A 35 -10.07 11.21 7.61
N ALA A 36 -10.56 10.13 8.20
CA ALA A 36 -9.86 9.39 9.23
C ALA A 36 -8.89 8.41 8.57
N PHE A 37 -7.59 8.65 8.74
CA PHE A 37 -6.56 7.73 8.26
C PHE A 37 -6.50 6.52 9.20
N LYS A 38 -7.24 5.47 8.85
CA LYS A 38 -7.33 4.23 9.64
C LYS A 38 -6.87 3.04 8.81
N PRO A 39 -5.56 2.93 8.54
CA PRO A 39 -5.01 1.99 7.56
C PRO A 39 -5.35 0.53 7.89
N ILE A 40 -5.41 0.17 9.18
CA ILE A 40 -5.73 -1.21 9.59
C ILE A 40 -7.19 -1.55 9.30
N GLU A 41 -8.13 -0.67 9.64
CA GLU A 41 -9.57 -0.87 9.39
C GLU A 41 -9.87 -0.92 7.88
N SER A 42 -9.23 -0.03 7.10
CA SER A 42 -9.32 -0.04 5.64
C SER A 42 -8.76 -1.35 5.05
N MET A 43 -7.61 -1.80 5.53
CA MET A 43 -6.98 -3.05 5.07
C MET A 43 -7.83 -4.28 5.35
N GLN A 44 -8.44 -4.37 6.55
CA GLN A 44 -9.37 -5.45 6.87
C GLN A 44 -10.57 -5.46 5.92
N THR A 45 -11.14 -4.28 5.65
CA THR A 45 -12.27 -4.13 4.73
C THR A 45 -11.91 -4.58 3.33
N TYR A 46 -10.83 -4.06 2.74
CA TYR A 46 -10.41 -4.43 1.39
C TYR A 46 -9.98 -5.89 1.27
N PHE A 47 -9.23 -6.41 2.25
CA PHE A 47 -8.85 -7.82 2.28
C PHE A 47 -10.08 -8.74 2.32
N PHE A 48 -11.05 -8.44 3.19
CA PHE A 48 -12.30 -9.19 3.25
C PHE A 48 -13.08 -9.10 1.94
N SER A 49 -13.24 -7.90 1.38
CA SER A 49 -13.94 -7.71 0.10
C SER A 49 -13.30 -8.50 -1.04
N PHE A 50 -11.97 -8.52 -1.14
CA PHE A 50 -11.25 -9.30 -2.16
C PHE A 50 -11.44 -10.81 -1.95
N VAL A 51 -11.24 -11.30 -0.73
CA VAL A 51 -11.40 -12.73 -0.42
C VAL A 51 -12.83 -13.20 -0.64
N PHE A 52 -13.82 -12.41 -0.23
CA PHE A 52 -15.23 -12.74 -0.40
C PHE A 52 -15.65 -12.79 -1.88
N THR A 53 -15.16 -11.86 -2.70
CA THR A 53 -15.56 -11.78 -4.12
C THR A 53 -14.77 -12.72 -5.03
N MET A 54 -13.49 -12.96 -4.76
CA MET A 54 -12.57 -13.67 -5.67
C MET A 54 -11.96 -14.94 -5.07
N GLY A 55 -12.36 -15.34 -3.86
CA GLY A 55 -11.90 -16.57 -3.19
C GLY A 55 -10.38 -16.63 -3.04
N ALA A 56 -9.75 -17.68 -3.59
CA ALA A 56 -8.31 -17.88 -3.51
C ALA A 56 -7.49 -16.76 -4.21
N VAL A 57 -8.00 -16.21 -5.31
CA VAL A 57 -7.35 -15.06 -5.99
C VAL A 57 -7.42 -13.82 -5.11
N GLY A 58 -8.53 -13.63 -4.39
CA GLY A 58 -8.72 -12.57 -3.42
C GLY A 58 -7.70 -12.62 -2.27
N TRP A 59 -7.36 -13.83 -1.82
CA TRP A 59 -6.31 -14.04 -0.82
C TRP A 59 -4.93 -13.60 -1.30
N ILE A 60 -4.60 -13.90 -2.56
CA ILE A 60 -3.32 -13.49 -3.18
C ILE A 60 -3.27 -11.96 -3.30
N LEU A 61 -4.33 -11.34 -3.83
CA LEU A 61 -4.41 -9.88 -4.00
C LEU A 61 -4.40 -9.14 -2.66
N GLY A 62 -5.14 -9.64 -1.67
CA GLY A 62 -5.16 -9.09 -0.32
C GLY A 62 -3.80 -9.20 0.38
N SER A 63 -3.09 -10.32 0.19
CA SER A 63 -1.73 -10.49 0.73
C SER A 63 -0.72 -9.57 0.04
N LEU A 64 -0.82 -9.41 -1.28
CA LEU A 64 0.00 -8.44 -2.04
C LEU A 64 -0.25 -7.01 -1.57
N LEU A 65 -1.51 -6.66 -1.31
CA LEU A 65 -1.88 -5.36 -0.76
C LEU A 65 -1.20 -5.13 0.59
N LEU A 66 -1.22 -6.13 1.47
CA LEU A 66 -0.60 -6.06 2.79
C LEU A 66 0.91 -5.84 2.69
N ILE A 67 1.59 -6.62 1.85
CA ILE A 67 3.03 -6.48 1.60
C ILE A 67 3.34 -5.08 1.08
N ALA A 68 2.53 -4.56 0.16
CA ALA A 68 2.74 -3.25 -0.44
C ALA A 68 2.60 -2.12 0.59
N VAL A 69 1.58 -2.19 1.47
CA VAL A 69 1.41 -1.22 2.56
C VAL A 69 2.56 -1.26 3.56
N LEU A 70 3.01 -2.46 3.98
CA LEU A 70 4.16 -2.59 4.89
C LEU A 70 5.43 -2.02 4.26
N THR A 71 5.66 -2.30 2.98
CA THR A 71 6.81 -1.77 2.22
C THR A 71 6.76 -0.24 2.16
N LEU A 72 5.58 0.33 1.93
CA LEU A 72 5.38 1.78 1.88
C LEU A 72 5.67 2.44 3.23
N PHE A 73 5.15 1.89 4.34
CA PHE A 73 5.46 2.40 5.68
C PHE A 73 6.95 2.27 6.03
N TYR A 74 7.60 1.17 5.67
CA TYR A 74 9.04 1.01 5.84
C TYR A 74 9.81 2.08 5.06
N PHE A 75 9.45 2.31 3.79
CA PHE A 75 10.10 3.33 2.96
C PHE A 75 9.92 4.74 3.52
N ILE A 76 8.70 5.09 3.96
CA ILE A 76 8.42 6.37 4.61
C ILE A 76 9.26 6.50 5.90
N GLY A 77 9.32 5.46 6.72
CA GLY A 77 10.13 5.46 7.94
C GLY A 77 11.62 5.71 7.66
N VAL A 78 12.19 5.02 6.65
CA VAL A 78 13.57 5.23 6.21
C VAL A 78 13.77 6.63 5.65
N TRP A 79 12.82 7.16 4.87
CA TRP A 79 12.90 8.50 4.31
C TRP A 79 12.87 9.58 5.40
N VAL A 80 11.97 9.46 6.39
CA VAL A 80 11.89 10.36 7.55
C VAL A 80 13.17 10.26 8.40
N TYR A 81 13.66 9.05 8.67
CA TYR A 81 14.93 8.86 9.38
C TYR A 81 16.07 9.58 8.65
N ASN A 82 16.17 9.43 7.34
CA ASN A 82 17.18 10.12 6.54
C ASN A 82 16.98 11.64 6.59
N LEU A 83 15.76 12.17 6.52
CA LEU A 83 15.54 13.62 6.63
C LEU A 83 15.99 14.18 7.98
N ILE A 84 15.73 13.44 9.08
CA ILE A 84 16.09 13.88 10.43
C ILE A 84 17.59 13.75 10.67
N PHE A 85 18.20 12.61 10.34
CA PHE A 85 19.56 12.30 10.76
C PHE A 85 20.63 12.59 9.69
N LYS A 86 20.26 12.71 8.42
CA LYS A 86 21.20 13.11 7.35
C LYS A 86 21.42 14.63 7.33
N ASN A 87 20.47 15.44 7.83
CA ASN A 87 20.63 16.89 7.99
C ASN A 87 21.34 17.30 9.29
N VAL A 88 21.66 16.34 10.18
CA VAL A 88 22.32 16.58 11.48
C VAL A 88 23.80 16.14 11.46
N ARG A 89 24.33 15.68 10.32
CA ARG A 89 25.77 15.44 10.09
C ARG A 89 26.35 16.39 9.08
#